data_AF-A0A956ASH6-F1
#
_entry.id   AF-A0A956ASH6-F1
#
_cell.length_a   1.000
_cell.length_b   1.000
_cell.length_c   1.000
_cell.angle_alpha   90.00
_cell.angle_beta   90.00
_cell.angle_gamma   90.00
#
_symmetry.space_group_name_H-M   'P 1'
#
loop_
_entity.id
_entity.type
_entity.pdbx_description
1 polymer ?
#
loop_
_entity_poly.entity_id
_entity_poly.type
_entity_poly.pdbx_seq_one_letter_code
_entity_poly.pdbx_strand_id
1 'polypeptide(L)'
;MWTLELPPQTRGGGTLTTAAVEARPRSLATLRLMRVAVSRDEETIEVAFRFGDGDLAMPQRAHHALLRVLAQARLNDAGAPPAERGWMYADDLCRATGINAERLYVEVYRARKQLAALGVGDAAGLFERRSQSRQIRLGVGRVEVTALR
;
A
#
# COMPACT_ATOMS: atom_id res chain seq x y z
N MET A 1 -11.27 2.18 26.62
CA MET A 1 -12.27 3.19 26.25
C MET A 1 -11.69 3.96 25.07
N TRP A 2 -12.06 3.59 23.85
CA TRP A 2 -11.50 4.20 22.63
C TRP A 2 -12.45 5.28 22.14
N THR A 3 -11.95 6.51 22.09
CA THR A 3 -12.66 7.69 21.59
C THR A 3 -12.35 7.85 20.11
N LEU A 4 -13.39 7.74 19.28
CA LEU A 4 -13.33 8.07 17.86
C LEU A 4 -13.47 9.61 17.73
N GLU A 5 -12.37 10.31 17.47
CA GLU A 5 -12.45 11.70 17.04
C GLU A 5 -12.80 11.75 15.55
N LEU A 6 -14.03 12.15 15.26
CA LEU A 6 -14.42 12.62 13.92
C LEU A 6 -13.95 14.07 13.76
N PRO A 7 -13.41 14.48 12.60
CA PRO A 7 -13.08 15.87 12.37
C PRO A 7 -14.35 16.74 12.42
N PRO A 8 -14.25 18.00 12.87
CA PRO A 8 -15.41 18.85 13.09
C PRO A 8 -16.17 19.10 11.78
N GLN A 9 -17.47 18.80 11.80
CA GLN A 9 -18.38 19.09 10.71
C GLN A 9 -18.62 20.60 10.67
N THR A 10 -17.90 21.35 9.84
CA THR A 10 -18.20 22.76 9.60
C THR A 10 -19.51 22.88 8.82
N ARG A 11 -20.60 23.22 9.52
CA ARG A 11 -21.77 23.85 8.90
C ARG A 11 -21.39 25.29 8.56
N GLY A 12 -21.20 25.57 7.28
CA GLY A 12 -21.04 26.92 6.75
C GLY A 12 -21.52 26.96 5.31
N GLY A 13 -22.72 27.51 5.10
CA GLY A 13 -23.15 27.96 3.78
C GLY A 13 -22.26 29.12 3.35
N GLY A 14 -21.64 28.99 2.18
CA GLY A 14 -20.81 30.02 1.59
C GLY A 14 -20.18 29.49 0.31
N THR A 15 -20.63 30.01 -0.83
CA THR A 15 -19.99 29.81 -2.12
C THR A 15 -18.55 30.33 -2.03
N LEU A 16 -17.57 29.44 -2.04
CA LEU A 16 -16.16 29.80 -2.11
C LEU A 16 -15.50 29.03 -3.24
N THR A 17 -15.21 29.80 -4.28
CA THR A 17 -14.20 29.59 -5.31
C THR A 17 -13.10 28.64 -4.87
N THR A 18 -13.06 27.44 -5.45
CA THR A 18 -11.91 26.56 -5.37
C THR A 18 -10.79 27.21 -6.19
N ALA A 19 -9.96 28.01 -5.54
CA ALA A 19 -8.59 28.20 -6.00
C ALA A 19 -7.97 26.80 -5.98
N ALA A 20 -7.86 26.17 -7.15
CA ALA A 20 -7.14 24.93 -7.32
C ALA A 20 -5.68 25.21 -6.98
N VAL A 21 -5.33 25.00 -5.71
CA VAL A 21 -3.95 24.73 -5.35
C VAL A 21 -3.59 23.52 -6.18
N GLU A 22 -2.74 23.70 -7.19
CA GLU A 22 -2.16 22.62 -7.97
C GLU A 22 -1.35 21.74 -7.01
N ALA A 23 -2.03 20.87 -6.29
CA ALA A 23 -1.43 19.88 -5.42
C ALA A 23 -0.58 19.01 -6.32
N ARG A 24 0.75 19.11 -6.19
CA ARG A 24 1.66 18.22 -6.90
C ARG A 24 1.23 16.78 -6.60
N PRO A 25 1.01 15.93 -7.62
CA PRO A 25 0.66 14.55 -7.38
C PRO A 25 1.75 13.90 -6.55
N ARG A 26 1.36 13.13 -5.53
CA ARG A 26 2.31 12.38 -4.71
C ARG A 26 3.03 11.37 -5.59
N SER A 27 4.26 11.05 -5.24
CA SER A 27 5.07 10.06 -5.96
C SER A 27 5.72 9.09 -4.99
N LEU A 28 5.77 7.82 -5.37
CA LEU A 28 6.49 6.75 -4.68
C LEU A 28 7.99 7.06 -4.53
N ALA A 29 8.58 7.87 -5.42
CA ALA A 29 9.95 8.35 -5.25
C ALA A 29 10.13 9.22 -3.98
N THR A 30 9.07 9.90 -3.54
CA THR A 30 9.04 10.71 -2.30
C THR A 30 8.47 9.97 -1.09
N LEU A 31 8.08 8.70 -1.27
CA LEU A 31 7.55 7.87 -0.20
C LEU A 31 8.64 7.61 0.85
N ARG A 32 8.35 7.96 2.09
CA ARG A 32 9.25 7.76 3.23
C ARG A 32 9.03 6.42 3.91
N LEU A 33 7.79 5.95 3.96
CA LEU A 33 7.41 4.70 4.62
C LEU A 33 6.07 4.19 4.11
N MET A 34 5.98 2.88 3.87
CA MET A 34 4.71 2.15 3.79
C MET A 34 4.48 1.38 5.09
N ARG A 35 3.37 1.61 5.77
CA ARG A 35 2.96 0.86 6.97
C ARG A 35 1.84 -0.10 6.62
N VAL A 36 1.97 -1.34 7.10
CA VAL A 36 0.93 -2.35 7.07
C VAL A 36 0.60 -2.71 8.51
N ALA A 37 -0.64 -2.48 8.94
CA ALA A 37 -1.08 -2.84 10.27
C ALA A 37 -2.13 -3.95 10.19
N VAL A 38 -1.97 -4.99 11.01
CA VAL A 38 -2.78 -6.22 10.95
C VAL A 38 -3.50 -6.42 12.28
N SER A 39 -4.81 -6.62 12.20
CA SER A 39 -5.65 -7.00 13.35
C SER A 39 -5.24 -8.35 13.93
N ARG A 40 -5.63 -8.60 15.19
CA ARG A 40 -5.28 -9.84 15.90
C ARG A 40 -5.92 -11.09 15.28
N ASP A 41 -7.10 -10.94 14.69
CA ASP A 41 -7.82 -12.00 13.97
C ASP A 41 -7.42 -12.07 12.48
N GLU A 42 -6.48 -11.23 12.04
CA GLU A 42 -6.05 -11.06 10.65
C GLU A 42 -7.18 -10.68 9.66
N GLU A 43 -8.38 -10.36 10.13
CA GLU A 43 -9.53 -10.01 9.26
C GLU A 43 -9.36 -8.61 8.64
N THR A 44 -8.70 -7.73 9.39
CA THR A 44 -8.43 -6.35 9.00
C THR A 44 -6.96 -6.12 8.76
N ILE A 45 -6.65 -5.61 7.56
CA ILE A 45 -5.32 -5.16 7.15
C ILE A 45 -5.43 -3.71 6.71
N GLU A 46 -4.84 -2.81 7.48
CA GLU A 46 -4.73 -1.39 7.15
C GLU A 46 -3.41 -1.11 6.44
N VAL A 47 -3.46 -0.26 5.42
CA VAL A 47 -2.27 0.15 4.67
C VAL A 47 -2.23 1.67 4.60
N ALA A 48 -1.10 2.25 4.96
CA ALA A 48 -0.88 3.69 4.89
C ALA A 48 0.50 4.01 4.31
N PHE A 49 0.58 5.13 3.59
CA PHE A 49 1.81 5.64 2.99
C PHE A 49 2.16 6.99 3.58
N ARG A 50 3.38 7.14 4.06
CA ARG A 50 3.91 8.39 4.58
C ARG A 50 4.77 9.08 3.55
N PHE A 51 4.38 10.27 3.17
CA PHE A 51 5.11 11.17 2.28
C PHE A 51 5.68 12.33 3.09
N GLY A 52 6.39 13.26 2.43
CA GLY A 52 6.90 14.47 3.09
C GLY A 52 5.80 15.45 3.50
N ASP A 53 4.68 15.42 2.79
CA ASP A 53 3.54 16.34 2.90
C ASP A 53 2.35 15.76 3.68
N GLY A 54 2.47 14.53 4.19
CA GLY A 54 1.44 13.90 5.02
C GLY A 54 1.36 12.37 4.88
N ASP A 55 0.44 11.80 5.64
CA ASP A 55 0.09 10.38 5.58
C ASP A 55 -1.14 10.18 4.67
N LEU A 56 -1.14 9.10 3.90
CA LEU A 56 -2.20 8.68 2.99
C LEU A 56 -2.65 7.27 3.36
N ALA A 57 -3.83 7.15 3.94
CA ALA A 57 -4.43 5.85 4.26
C ALA A 57 -5.18 5.26 3.05
N MET A 58 -4.97 3.98 2.77
CA MET A 58 -5.77 3.25 1.79
C MET A 58 -7.06 2.73 2.45
N PRO A 59 -8.24 3.01 1.87
CA PRO A 59 -9.47 2.32 2.28
C PRO A 59 -9.31 0.79 2.23
N GLN A 60 -9.82 0.06 3.23
CA GLN A 60 -9.67 -1.40 3.33
C GLN A 60 -10.20 -2.12 2.09
N ARG A 61 -9.41 -3.00 1.50
CA ARG A 61 -9.77 -3.83 0.34
C ARG A 61 -9.07 -5.19 0.39
N ALA A 62 -9.60 -6.17 -0.35
CA ALA A 62 -9.08 -7.54 -0.38
C ALA A 62 -7.60 -7.63 -0.77
N HIS A 63 -7.11 -6.78 -1.69
CA HIS A 63 -5.71 -6.79 -2.13
C HIS A 63 -4.72 -6.35 -1.04
N HIS A 64 -5.18 -5.87 0.12
CA HIS A 64 -4.29 -5.60 1.26
C HIS A 64 -3.62 -6.86 1.79
N ALA A 65 -4.24 -8.05 1.63
CA ALA A 65 -3.61 -9.33 1.95
C ALA A 65 -2.33 -9.55 1.15
N LEU A 66 -2.35 -9.23 -0.16
CA LEU A 66 -1.16 -9.29 -1.01
C LEU A 66 -0.07 -8.31 -0.55
N LEU A 67 -0.46 -7.08 -0.21
CA LEU A 67 0.48 -6.06 0.26
C LEU A 67 1.15 -6.48 1.58
N ARG A 68 0.41 -7.10 2.49
CA ARG A 68 0.95 -7.66 3.75
C ARG A 68 1.98 -8.75 3.48
N VAL A 69 1.67 -9.72 2.63
CA VAL A 69 2.58 -10.83 2.32
C VAL A 69 3.89 -10.30 1.74
N LEU A 70 3.82 -9.39 0.77
CA LEU A 70 5.02 -8.81 0.17
C LEU A 70 5.80 -7.88 1.12
N ALA A 71 5.11 -7.17 2.00
CA ALA A 71 5.74 -6.38 3.07
C ALA A 71 6.54 -7.28 4.01
N GLN A 72 5.94 -8.41 4.42
CA GLN A 72 6.61 -9.38 5.27
C GLN A 72 7.82 -10.02 4.58
N ALA A 73 7.69 -10.41 3.31
CA ALA A 73 8.80 -10.97 2.55
C ALA A 73 9.99 -10.00 2.46
N ARG A 74 9.71 -8.70 2.23
CA ARG A 74 10.77 -7.69 2.19
C ARG A 74 11.47 -7.48 3.53
N LEU A 75 10.76 -7.63 4.65
CA LEU A 75 11.34 -7.58 5.99
C LEU A 75 12.15 -8.83 6.32
N ASN A 76 11.69 -10.01 5.90
CA ASN A 76 12.42 -11.27 6.09
C ASN A 76 13.76 -11.25 5.36
N ASP A 77 13.85 -10.57 4.22
CA ASP A 77 15.07 -10.43 3.43
C ASP A 77 15.93 -9.22 3.84
N ALA A 78 15.76 -8.66 5.05
CA ALA A 78 16.49 -7.47 5.48
C ALA A 78 18.04 -7.62 5.46
N GLY A 79 18.55 -8.85 5.51
CA GLY A 79 19.99 -9.15 5.39
C GLY A 79 20.54 -9.16 3.95
N ALA A 80 19.69 -9.28 2.93
CA ALA A 80 20.11 -9.31 1.53
C ALA A 80 20.42 -7.88 0.99
N PRO A 81 21.10 -7.74 -0.17
CA PRO A 81 21.21 -6.47 -0.85
C PRO A 81 19.82 -5.87 -1.16
N PRO A 82 19.63 -4.53 -1.11
CA PRO A 82 18.32 -3.91 -1.34
C PRO A 82 17.61 -4.34 -2.63
N ALA A 83 18.40 -4.60 -3.68
CA ALA A 83 17.93 -5.06 -4.99
C ALA A 83 17.40 -6.50 -5.00
N GLU A 84 17.73 -7.32 -3.99
CA GLU A 84 17.29 -8.72 -3.89
C GLU A 84 16.17 -8.94 -2.86
N ARG A 85 15.81 -7.93 -2.06
CA ARG A 85 14.82 -8.12 -0.99
C ARG A 85 13.39 -8.22 -1.51
N GLY A 86 12.62 -9.16 -0.95
CA GLY A 86 11.18 -9.27 -1.06
C GLY A 86 10.67 -9.84 -2.37
N TRP A 87 11.54 -10.45 -3.19
CA TRP A 87 11.12 -11.14 -4.40
C TRP A 87 10.45 -12.47 -4.05
N MET A 88 9.18 -12.62 -4.45
CA MET A 88 8.44 -13.86 -4.30
C MET A 88 7.95 -14.37 -5.65
N TYR A 89 7.98 -15.69 -5.87
CA TYR A 89 7.36 -16.28 -7.05
C TYR A 89 5.84 -16.10 -7.01
N ALA A 90 5.21 -15.92 -8.18
CA ALA A 90 3.77 -15.80 -8.28
C ALA A 90 3.02 -16.97 -7.62
N ASP A 91 3.52 -18.19 -7.76
CA ASP A 91 2.90 -19.38 -7.15
C ASP A 91 3.00 -19.38 -5.62
N ASP A 92 4.10 -18.86 -5.07
CA ASP A 92 4.26 -18.70 -3.61
C ASP A 92 3.31 -17.65 -3.06
N LEU A 93 3.11 -16.56 -3.80
CA LEU A 93 2.12 -15.53 -3.47
C LEU A 93 0.71 -16.09 -3.50
N CYS A 94 0.35 -16.86 -4.53
CA CYS A 94 -0.93 -17.55 -4.63
C CYS A 94 -1.19 -18.44 -3.40
N ARG A 95 -0.21 -19.28 -3.01
CA ARG A 95 -0.32 -20.12 -1.81
C ARG A 95 -0.46 -19.29 -0.53
N ALA A 96 0.38 -18.26 -0.35
CA ALA A 96 0.38 -17.43 0.86
C ALA A 96 -0.91 -16.59 1.03
N THR A 97 -1.58 -16.26 -0.07
CA THR A 97 -2.81 -15.45 -0.06
C THR A 97 -4.09 -16.27 -0.26
N GLY A 98 -3.97 -17.55 -0.61
CA GLY A 98 -5.11 -18.42 -0.89
C GLY A 98 -5.86 -18.09 -2.19
N ILE A 99 -5.22 -17.37 -3.13
CA ILE A 99 -5.83 -16.98 -4.42
C ILE A 99 -5.13 -17.68 -5.59
N ASN A 100 -5.76 -17.70 -6.75
CA ASN A 100 -5.16 -18.21 -7.98
C ASN A 100 -4.36 -17.11 -8.74
N ALA A 101 -3.60 -17.53 -9.77
CA ALA A 101 -2.74 -16.62 -10.52
C ALA A 101 -3.51 -15.49 -11.24
N GLU A 102 -4.70 -15.78 -11.79
CA GLU A 102 -5.53 -14.74 -12.42
C GLU A 102 -5.94 -13.67 -11.41
N ARG A 103 -6.40 -14.12 -10.23
CA ARG A 103 -6.80 -13.23 -9.14
C ARG A 103 -5.61 -12.44 -8.62
N LEU A 104 -4.43 -13.04 -8.50
CA LEU A 104 -3.19 -12.33 -8.10
C LEU A 104 -2.94 -11.10 -8.99
N TYR A 105 -3.01 -11.24 -10.31
CA TYR A 105 -2.79 -10.11 -11.22
C TYR A 105 -3.90 -9.06 -11.14
N VAL A 106 -5.14 -9.48 -10.92
CA VAL A 106 -6.27 -8.56 -10.66
C VAL A 106 -6.05 -7.76 -9.38
N GLU A 107 -5.60 -8.39 -8.29
CA GLU A 107 -5.31 -7.70 -7.03
C GLU A 107 -4.12 -6.75 -7.15
N VAL A 108 -3.08 -7.10 -7.93
CA VAL A 108 -1.99 -6.16 -8.28
C VAL A 108 -2.52 -4.94 -9.02
N TYR A 109 -3.36 -5.15 -10.03
CA TYR A 109 -3.96 -4.05 -10.80
C TYR A 109 -4.86 -3.17 -9.90
N ARG A 110 -5.68 -3.76 -9.04
CA ARG A 110 -6.57 -3.05 -8.12
C ARG A 110 -5.82 -2.22 -7.09
N ALA A 111 -4.74 -2.76 -6.53
CA ALA A 111 -3.88 -2.03 -5.61
C ALA A 111 -3.27 -0.78 -6.28
N ARG A 112 -2.75 -0.92 -7.51
CA ARG A 112 -2.24 0.21 -8.30
C ARG A 112 -3.33 1.25 -8.59
N LYS A 113 -4.51 0.79 -9.03
CA LYS A 113 -5.65 1.66 -9.34
C LYS A 113 -6.12 2.43 -8.10
N GLN A 114 -6.21 1.78 -6.96
CA GLN A 114 -6.60 2.42 -5.72
C GLN A 114 -5.57 3.48 -5.30
N LEU A 115 -4.28 3.16 -5.37
CA LEU A 115 -3.23 4.10 -5.03
C LEU A 115 -3.20 5.31 -5.98
N ALA A 116 -3.41 5.10 -7.28
CA ALA A 116 -3.56 6.17 -8.26
C ALA A 116 -4.78 7.06 -7.97
N ALA A 117 -5.92 6.46 -7.62
CA ALA A 117 -7.13 7.19 -7.25
C ALA A 117 -6.97 8.05 -5.98
N LEU A 118 -5.96 7.75 -5.15
CA LEU A 118 -5.58 8.54 -3.98
C LEU A 118 -4.55 9.64 -4.30
N GLY A 119 -4.26 9.89 -5.58
CA GLY A 119 -3.40 10.98 -6.04
C GLY A 119 -1.92 10.65 -6.16
N VAL A 120 -1.55 9.37 -6.17
CA VAL A 120 -0.15 8.94 -6.41
C VAL A 120 0.08 8.70 -7.90
N GLY A 121 0.87 9.56 -8.55
CA GLY A 121 1.02 9.60 -10.01
C GLY A 121 1.77 8.41 -10.60
N ASP A 122 2.69 7.81 -9.85
CA ASP A 122 3.55 6.69 -10.27
C ASP A 122 3.15 5.36 -9.61
N ALA A 123 1.86 5.19 -9.29
CA ALA A 123 1.32 4.02 -8.60
C ALA A 123 1.66 2.67 -9.28
N ALA A 124 1.98 2.66 -10.58
CA ALA A 124 2.49 1.47 -11.26
C ALA A 124 3.74 0.88 -10.59
N GLY A 125 4.59 1.74 -10.02
CA GLY A 125 5.81 1.40 -9.28
C GLY A 125 5.57 0.75 -7.91
N LEU A 126 4.32 0.63 -7.45
CA LEU A 126 4.00 -0.07 -6.20
C LEU A 126 4.48 -1.53 -6.23
N PHE A 127 4.49 -2.15 -7.41
CA PHE A 127 4.97 -3.50 -7.62
C PHE A 127 6.02 -3.53 -8.72
N GLU A 128 7.12 -4.22 -8.45
CA GLU A 128 8.13 -4.59 -9.44
C GLU A 128 7.96 -6.04 -9.85
N ARG A 129 8.41 -6.38 -11.07
CA ARG A 129 8.30 -7.73 -11.64
C ARG A 129 9.61 -8.15 -12.30
N ARG A 130 10.04 -9.39 -12.09
CA ARG A 130 11.08 -10.06 -12.89
C ARG A 130 10.37 -10.93 -13.93
N SER A 131 10.41 -10.51 -15.19
CA SER A 131 9.68 -11.18 -16.29
C SER A 131 10.18 -12.62 -16.54
N GLN A 132 11.48 -12.87 -16.39
CA GLN A 132 12.07 -14.19 -16.61
C GLN A 132 11.69 -15.22 -15.53
N SER A 133 11.59 -14.80 -14.27
CA SER A 133 11.32 -15.70 -13.13
C SER A 133 9.89 -15.63 -12.60
N ARG A 134 9.03 -14.79 -13.17
CA ARG A 134 7.65 -14.53 -12.69
C ARG A 134 7.60 -14.13 -11.21
N GLN A 135 8.63 -13.43 -10.74
CA GLN A 135 8.70 -12.94 -9.37
C GLN A 135 8.11 -11.53 -9.26
N ILE A 136 7.50 -11.25 -8.12
CA ILE A 136 6.89 -9.97 -7.79
C ILE A 136 7.42 -9.52 -6.42
N ARG A 137 7.65 -8.21 -6.27
CA ARG A 137 7.95 -7.58 -4.98
C ARG A 137 7.24 -6.24 -4.85
N LEU A 138 7.25 -5.68 -3.63
CA LEU A 138 6.98 -4.26 -3.43
C LEU A 138 8.11 -3.41 -4.02
N GLY A 139 7.74 -2.39 -4.79
CA GLY A 139 8.68 -1.38 -5.33
C GLY A 139 8.94 -0.21 -4.39
N VAL A 140 8.59 -0.35 -3.10
CA VAL A 140 8.80 0.68 -2.09
C VAL A 140 10.02 0.37 -1.22
N GLY A 141 10.78 1.43 -0.89
CA GLY A 141 12.05 1.29 -0.17
C GLY A 141 11.88 0.78 1.26
N ARG A 142 11.19 1.57 2.09
CA ARG A 142 11.01 1.34 3.53
C ARG A 142 9.60 0.85 3.83
N VAL A 143 9.51 -0.27 4.54
CA VAL A 143 8.26 -0.91 4.94
C VAL A 143 8.28 -1.20 6.43
N GLU A 144 7.11 -1.10 7.07
CA GLU A 144 6.89 -1.47 8.47
C GLU A 144 5.62 -2.32 8.56
N VAL A 145 5.68 -3.42 9.31
CA VAL A 145 4.53 -4.27 9.61
C VAL A 145 4.29 -4.25 11.12
N THR A 146 3.09 -3.89 11.55
CA THR A 146 2.71 -3.78 12.98
C THR A 146 1.39 -4.50 13.27
N ALA A 147 1.14 -4.83 14.53
CA ALA A 147 -0.21 -5.19 14.97
C ALA A 147 -1.09 -3.93 15.10
N LEU A 148 -2.38 -4.03 14.74
CA LEU A 148 -3.39 -3.04 15.14
C LEU A 148 -3.58 -3.15 16.65
N ARG A 149 -3.59 -2.00 17.31
CA ARG A 149 -3.80 -1.89 18.76
C ARG A 149 -5.27 -1.75 19.10
#